data_AF-A0A2U9NXN1-F1
#
_entry.id   AF-A0A2U9NXN1-F1
#
_cell.length_a   1.000
_cell.length_b   1.000
_cell.length_c   1.000
_cell.angle_alpha   90.00
_cell.angle_beta   90.00
_cell.angle_gamma   90.00
#
_symmetry.space_group_name_H-M   'P 1'
#
loop_
_entity.id
_entity.type
_entity.pdbx_description
1 polymer ?
#
loop_
_entity_poly.entity_id
_entity_poly.type
_entity_poly.pdbx_seq_one_letter_code
_entity_poly.pdbx_strand_id
1 'polypeptide(L)'
;MRVRGEAVRTAVDGLHDEIRALAGAEGRLSALRVLRRKVPALSPAQASAYVTALRDGDVPAPLVAVAAAELTPVVDPFPKVDTLRGAGHRPPS
;
A
#
# COMPACT_ATOMS: atom_id res chain seq x y z
N MET A 1 22.33 -9.63 -17.84
CA MET A 1 21.88 -9.63 -16.44
C MET A 1 21.38 -8.21 -16.12
N ARG A 2 20.06 -7.98 -16.14
CA ARG A 2 19.49 -6.67 -15.83
C ARG A 2 19.25 -6.61 -14.33
N VAL A 3 19.90 -5.66 -13.66
CA VAL A 3 19.76 -5.40 -12.24
C VAL A 3 18.28 -5.07 -11.96
N ARG A 4 17.55 -6.00 -11.32
CA ARG A 4 16.26 -5.72 -10.69
C ARG A 4 16.49 -4.99 -9.36
N GLY A 5 17.22 -3.87 -9.43
CA GLY A 5 17.59 -3.06 -8.26
C GLY A 5 16.95 -1.67 -8.26
N GLU A 6 16.13 -1.37 -9.26
CA GLU A 6 15.65 -0.01 -9.51
C GLU A 6 14.13 0.05 -9.37
N ALA A 7 13.67 0.83 -8.39
CA ALA A 7 12.35 1.44 -8.35
C ALA A 7 11.11 0.55 -8.14
N VAL A 8 11.15 -0.43 -7.23
CA VAL A 8 9.93 -0.69 -6.45
C VAL A 8 9.90 0.37 -5.36
N ARG A 9 9.51 1.61 -5.68
CA ARG A 9 8.96 2.48 -4.63
C ARG A 9 7.76 1.71 -4.10
N THR A 10 7.92 1.09 -2.94
CA THR A 10 6.84 0.29 -2.37
C THR A 10 5.69 1.23 -2.08
N ALA A 11 4.45 0.74 -2.07
CA ALA A 11 3.28 1.57 -1.73
C ALA A 11 3.48 2.27 -0.36
N VAL A 12 4.26 1.64 0.52
CA VAL A 12 4.71 2.18 1.81
C VAL A 12 5.67 3.37 1.65
N ASP A 13 6.65 3.32 0.77
CA ASP A 13 7.57 4.46 0.53
C ASP A 13 6.81 5.68 -0.01
N GLY A 14 5.84 5.44 -0.90
CA GLY A 14 4.93 6.49 -1.39
C GLY A 14 4.07 7.08 -0.26
N LEU A 15 3.55 6.24 0.63
CA LEU A 15 2.83 6.69 1.82
C LEU A 15 3.75 7.54 2.72
N HIS A 16 4.99 7.11 2.96
CA HIS A 16 5.93 7.86 3.80
C HIS A 16 6.20 9.27 3.26
N ASP A 17 6.44 9.40 1.95
CA ASP A 17 6.68 10.68 1.30
C ASP A 17 5.47 11.63 1.41
N GLU A 18 4.26 11.12 1.14
CA GLU A 18 3.02 11.88 1.24
C GLU A 18 2.73 12.36 2.67
N ILE A 19 2.91 11.48 3.67
CA ILE A 19 2.71 11.83 5.08
C ILE A 19 3.75 12.86 5.53
N ARG A 20 5.00 12.75 5.08
CA ARG A 20 6.05 13.74 5.38
C ARG A 20 5.72 15.10 4.76
N ALA A 21 5.28 15.12 3.51
CA ALA A 21 4.88 16.34 2.81
C ALA A 21 3.70 17.04 3.51
N LEU A 22 2.65 16.29 3.84
CA LEU A 22 1.48 16.82 4.57
C LEU A 22 1.84 17.32 5.96
N ALA A 23 2.70 16.61 6.68
CA ALA A 23 3.15 17.02 8.00
C ALA A 23 3.94 18.34 7.96
N GLY A 24 4.68 18.60 6.87
CA GLY A 24 5.41 19.85 6.64
C GLY A 24 4.52 21.00 6.14
N ALA A 25 3.53 20.72 5.31
CA ALA A 25 2.68 21.74 4.68
C ALA A 25 1.46 22.15 5.52
N GLU A 26 0.72 21.17 6.04
CA GLU A 26 -0.53 21.39 6.77
C GLU A 26 -0.45 21.05 8.27
N GLY A 27 0.58 20.29 8.65
CA GLY A 27 0.83 19.91 10.03
C GLY A 27 0.39 18.49 10.39
N ARG A 28 0.66 18.13 11.65
CA ARG A 28 0.53 16.76 12.15
C ARG A 28 -0.90 16.20 12.06
N LEU A 29 -1.91 17.03 12.30
CA LEU A 29 -3.32 16.61 12.30
C LEU A 29 -3.80 16.22 10.89
N SER A 30 -3.43 16.97 9.85
CA SER A 30 -3.76 16.64 8.46
C SER A 30 -3.07 15.34 8.03
N ALA A 31 -1.79 15.18 8.35
CA ALA A 31 -1.05 13.94 8.11
C ALA A 31 -1.71 12.72 8.78
N LEU A 32 -2.12 12.84 10.05
CA LEU A 32 -2.82 11.79 10.80
C LEU A 32 -4.17 11.40 10.15
N ARG A 33 -4.93 12.40 9.70
CA ARG A 33 -6.23 12.17 9.04
C ARG A 33 -6.06 11.41 7.73
N VAL A 34 -5.07 11.78 6.91
CA VAL A 34 -4.79 11.10 5.63
C VAL A 34 -4.27 9.68 5.87
N LEU A 35 -3.34 9.50 6.81
CA LEU A 35 -2.80 8.18 7.17
C LEU A 35 -3.91 7.21 7.57
N ARG A 36 -4.83 7.64 8.44
CA ARG A 36 -5.97 6.80 8.88
C ARG A 36 -6.97 6.50 7.78
N ARG A 37 -7.10 7.38 6.78
CA ARG A 37 -7.97 7.14 5.62
C ARG A 37 -7.39 6.06 4.70
N LYS A 38 -6.06 5.98 4.60
CA LYS A 38 -5.35 5.00 3.76
C LYS A 38 -5.11 3.68 4.47
N VAL A 39 -4.87 3.72 5.78
CA VAL A 39 -4.56 2.56 6.61
C VAL A 39 -5.53 2.54 7.80
N PRO A 40 -6.81 2.16 7.58
CA PRO A 40 -7.82 2.16 8.64
C PRO A 40 -7.53 1.15 9.76
N ALA A 41 -6.70 0.13 9.49
CA ALA A 41 -6.24 -0.84 10.49
C ALA A 41 -5.36 -0.24 11.59
N LEU A 42 -4.74 0.93 11.37
CA LEU A 42 -3.96 1.60 12.42
C LEU A 42 -4.89 2.28 13.43
N SER A 43 -4.69 1.95 14.71
CA SER A 43 -5.38 2.66 15.79
C SER A 43 -4.93 4.14 15.88
N PRO A 44 -5.71 5.04 16.50
CA PRO A 44 -5.30 6.44 16.65
C PRO A 44 -3.94 6.62 17.33
N ALA A 45 -3.64 5.77 18.33
CA ALA A 45 -2.35 5.75 19.01
C ALA A 45 -1.22 5.29 18.08
N GLN A 46 -1.45 4.23 17.29
CA GLN A 46 -0.48 3.72 16.32
C GLN A 46 -0.23 4.72 15.18
N ALA A 47 -1.27 5.36 14.65
CA ALA A 47 -1.13 6.38 13.62
C ALA A 47 -0.37 7.62 14.14
N SER A 48 -0.60 8.01 15.40
CA SER A 48 0.15 9.10 16.03
C SER A 48 1.63 8.72 16.22
N ALA A 49 1.90 7.49 16.70
CA ALA A 49 3.26 6.96 16.82
C ALA A 49 3.97 6.89 15.47
N TYR A 50 3.25 6.46 14.43
CA TYR A 50 3.76 6.40 13.05
C TYR A 50 4.21 7.77 12.56
N VAL A 51 3.37 8.81 12.70
CA VAL A 51 3.70 10.16 12.26
C VAL A 51 4.85 10.76 13.08
N THR A 52 4.94 10.47 14.39
CA THR A 52 6.11 10.88 15.19
C THR A 52 7.38 10.22 14.66
N ALA A 53 7.36 8.89 14.52
CA ALA A 53 8.50 8.10 14.10
C ALA A 53 8.99 8.50 12.68
N LEU A 54 8.05 8.85 11.79
CA LEU A 54 8.36 9.35 10.45
C LEU A 54 9.08 10.71 10.44
N ARG A 55 8.86 11.53 11.47
CA ARG A 55 9.58 12.79 11.71
C ARG A 55 10.95 12.53 12.33
N ASP A 56 11.04 11.57 13.25
CA ASP A 56 12.30 11.17 13.90
C ASP A 56 13.24 10.41 12.94
N GLY A 57 12.71 9.89 11.84
CA GLY A 57 13.47 9.40 10.69
C GLY A 57 13.34 7.90 10.44
N ASP A 58 12.83 7.15 11.41
CA ASP A 58 12.61 5.71 11.28
C ASP A 58 11.26 5.32 11.89
N VAL A 59 10.49 4.52 11.15
CA VAL A 59 9.19 4.02 11.60
C VAL A 59 9.37 2.58 12.07
N PRO A 60 8.88 2.21 13.27
CA PRO A 60 8.95 0.84 13.76
C PRO A 60 8.42 -0.16 12.73
N ALA A 61 9.22 -1.20 12.44
CA ALA A 61 8.89 -2.26 11.50
C ALA A 61 7.48 -2.89 11.72
N PRO A 62 6.96 -3.07 12.95
CA PRO A 62 5.61 -3.59 13.16
C PRO A 62 4.52 -2.68 12.58
N LEU A 63 4.69 -1.36 12.63
CA LEU A 63 3.72 -0.41 12.07
C LEU A 63 3.82 -0.34 10.55
N VAL A 64 5.05 -0.43 10.02
CA VAL A 64 5.31 -0.54 8.59
C VAL A 64 4.65 -1.80 8.03
N ALA A 65 4.73 -2.94 8.73
CA ALA A 65 4.10 -4.18 8.32
C ALA A 65 2.57 -4.07 8.22
N VAL A 66 1.92 -3.40 9.18
CA VAL A 66 0.46 -3.14 9.13
C VAL A 66 0.11 -2.24 7.93
N ALA A 67 0.86 -1.16 7.73
CA ALA A 67 0.66 -0.29 6.58
C ALA A 67 0.90 -1.03 5.25
N ALA A 68 1.93 -1.87 5.16
CA ALA A 68 2.24 -2.67 3.99
C ALA A 68 1.13 -3.69 3.68
N ALA A 69 0.57 -4.33 4.70
CA ALA A 69 -0.51 -5.30 4.55
C ALA A 69 -1.79 -4.66 4.01
N GLU A 70 -2.12 -3.45 4.47
CA GLU A 70 -3.29 -2.71 4.01
C GLU A 70 -3.10 -2.07 2.63
N LEU A 71 -1.88 -1.59 2.33
CA LEU A 71 -1.55 -0.91 1.07
C LEU A 71 -1.21 -1.85 -0.07
N THR A 72 -0.86 -3.10 0.24
CA THR A 72 -0.72 -4.14 -0.76
C THR A 72 -2.12 -4.65 -1.06
N PRO A 73 -2.69 -4.41 -2.26
CA PRO A 73 -3.88 -5.15 -2.63
C PRO A 73 -3.49 -6.62 -2.48
N VAL A 74 -4.27 -7.41 -1.73
CA VAL A 74 -4.19 -8.87 -1.81
C VAL A 74 -4.31 -9.17 -3.29
N VAL A 75 -3.16 -9.45 -3.92
CA VAL A 75 -3.13 -9.97 -5.27
C VAL A 75 -3.65 -11.37 -5.04
N ASP A 76 -4.97 -11.50 -5.16
CA ASP A 76 -5.63 -12.79 -5.16
C ASP A 76 -4.90 -13.61 -6.23
N PRO A 77 -4.18 -14.68 -5.85
CA PRO A 77 -3.29 -15.38 -6.77
C PRO A 77 -4.05 -16.15 -7.85
N PHE A 78 -5.39 -16.06 -7.89
CA PHE A 78 -6.20 -16.61 -8.95
C PHE A 78 -6.54 -15.52 -9.97
N PRO A 79 -5.85 -15.48 -11.13
CA PRO A 79 -6.48 -14.89 -12.30
C PRO A 79 -7.77 -15.70 -12.54
N LYS A 80 -8.93 -15.03 -12.44
CA LYS A 80 -10.18 -15.56 -13.01
C LYS A 80 -9.87 -15.86 -14.48
N VAL A 81 -9.68 -17.13 -14.78
CA VAL A 81 -9.75 -17.63 -16.14
C VAL A 81 -11.20 -17.48 -16.55
N ASP A 82 -11.51 -16.34 -17.18
CA ASP A 82 -12.67 -16.26 -18.04
C ASP A 82 -12.41 -17.28 -19.15
N THR A 83 -13.00 -18.46 -18.99
CA THR A 83 -13.13 -19.43 -20.08
C THR A 83 -13.83 -18.71 -21.22
N LEU A 84 -13.03 -18.18 -22.15
CA LEU A 84 -13.44 -17.96 -23.52
C LEU A 84 -13.84 -19.34 -24.04
N ARG A 85 -15.13 -19.68 -23.89
CA ARG A 85 -15.78 -20.76 -24.63
C ARG A 85 -15.72 -20.31 -26.09
N GLY A 86 -14.60 -20.64 -26.73
CA GLY A 86 -14.45 -20.59 -28.16
C GLY A 86 -15.62 -21.36 -28.78
N ALA A 87 -16.50 -20.61 -29.43
CA ALA A 87 -17.45 -21.15 -30.36
C ALA A 87 -16.69 -21.94 -31.42
N GLY A 88 -17.09 -23.19 -31.68
CA GLY A 88 -16.54 -23.96 -32.79
C GLY A 88 -16.59 -25.49 -32.68
N HIS A 89 -17.58 -26.09 -31.99
CA HIS A 89 -17.87 -27.51 -32.22
C HIS A 89 -19.00 -27.63 -33.26
N ARG A 90 -18.61 -27.84 -34.52
CA ARG A 90 -19.49 -28.27 -35.61
C ARG A 90 -19.78 -29.77 -35.43
N PRO A 91 -21.05 -30.21 -35.35
CA PRO A 91 -21.37 -31.63 -35.24
C PRO A 91 -21.15 -32.35 -36.59
N PRO A 92 -20.85 -33.66 -36.59
CA PRO A 92 -20.68 -34.44 -37.81
C PRO A 92 -21.99 -35.01 -38.36
N SER A 93 -21.97 -35.16 -39.70
CA SER A 93 -22.82 -35.96 -40.60
C SER A 93 -24.24 -35.48 -40.88
#